data_AF-A0AAU7UBT0-F1
#
_entry.id   AF-A0AAU7UBT0-F1
#
_cell.length_a   1.000
_cell.length_b   1.000
_cell.length_c   1.000
_cell.angle_alpha   90.00
_cell.angle_beta   90.00
_cell.angle_gamma   90.00
#
_symmetry.space_group_name_H-M   'P 1'
#
loop_
_entity.id
_entity.type
_entity.pdbx_description
1 polymer ?
#
loop_
_entity_poly.entity_id
_entity_poly.type
_entity_poly.pdbx_seq_one_letter_code
_entity_poly.pdbx_strand_id
1 'polypeptide(L)'
;MNRPALLTLLLLSGVAHAAPADAVKFSATLAQMLGHYDASVMSLQARNLDSARKHATHPANELYDLIKADLTPALRTQFQADYTRLNTLLHAAVPNTTQFQSALKTFEAHTQQAQALVPAVTRTDPKFIARVISRVAGSAQSEYEEGVEQGKVINLNEYQDAQTYLARAQRWLSSNSARLPADQGGQTATALQAARAVILRKGEASALATQIRRAQTELAEISGDALPQASTGPQAEFDQIEALLQKAKGHYASGMADDANEAVISAYLDHYEQLEAPLGRKDAALEGRLEVTLRDTLRGLIRSKVSSSAFNAAVDAARAELVKARALLD
;
A
#
# COMPACT_ATOMS: atom_id res chain seq x y z
N MET A 1 54.70 -44.57 -11.82
CA MET A 1 53.36 -44.71 -11.21
C MET A 1 53.02 -43.39 -10.52
N ASN A 2 52.30 -42.49 -11.20
CA ASN A 2 51.78 -41.24 -10.62
C ASN A 2 50.25 -41.24 -10.76
N ARG A 3 49.52 -41.25 -9.64
CA ARG A 3 48.06 -41.06 -9.62
C ARG A 3 47.79 -39.56 -9.56
N PRO A 4 46.95 -38.97 -10.42
CA PRO A 4 46.54 -37.59 -10.23
C PRO A 4 45.49 -37.54 -9.11
N ALA A 5 45.69 -36.62 -8.17
CA ALA A 5 44.71 -36.29 -7.14
C ALA A 5 43.52 -35.57 -7.79
N LEU A 6 42.31 -36.11 -7.59
CA LEU A 6 41.07 -35.46 -7.99
C LEU A 6 40.77 -34.35 -6.99
N LEU A 7 40.87 -33.09 -7.42
CA LEU A 7 40.39 -31.94 -6.65
C LEU A 7 38.87 -31.84 -6.82
N THR A 8 38.13 -32.24 -5.79
CA THR A 8 36.67 -32.06 -5.77
C THR A 8 36.36 -30.60 -5.42
N LEU A 9 35.94 -29.82 -6.41
CA LEU A 9 35.46 -28.46 -6.23
C LEU A 9 34.07 -28.50 -5.55
N LEU A 10 34.01 -28.16 -4.27
CA LEU A 10 32.74 -27.93 -3.57
C LEU A 10 32.13 -26.62 -4.09
N LEU A 11 31.17 -26.72 -5.01
CA LEU A 11 30.30 -25.60 -5.34
C LEU A 11 29.31 -25.41 -4.17
N LEU A 12 29.53 -24.39 -3.34
CA LEU A 12 28.48 -23.90 -2.44
C LEU A 12 27.40 -23.25 -3.31
N SER A 13 26.38 -24.04 -3.66
CA SER A 13 25.16 -23.56 -4.29
C SER A 13 24.33 -22.78 -3.26
N GLY A 14 24.75 -21.55 -2.95
CA GLY A 14 23.84 -20.59 -2.32
C GLY A 14 22.69 -20.35 -3.30
N VAL A 15 21.50 -20.86 -3.00
CA VAL A 15 20.31 -20.62 -3.81
C VAL A 15 20.04 -19.13 -3.76
N ALA A 16 20.30 -18.41 -4.85
CA ALA A 16 19.96 -17.00 -4.95
C ALA A 16 18.45 -16.87 -4.77
N HIS A 17 18.02 -16.10 -3.77
CA HIS A 17 16.60 -15.77 -3.59
C HIS A 17 16.13 -14.95 -4.80
N ALA A 18 14.96 -15.29 -5.34
CA ALA A 18 14.41 -14.55 -6.48
C ALA A 18 14.13 -13.09 -6.09
N ALA A 19 14.29 -12.17 -7.04
CA ALA A 19 13.86 -10.79 -6.84
C ALA A 19 12.33 -10.74 -6.62
N PRO A 20 11.81 -9.74 -5.89
CA PRO A 20 10.37 -9.57 -5.72
C PRO A 20 9.61 -9.53 -7.05
N ALA A 21 8.45 -10.19 -7.12
CA ALA A 21 7.67 -10.30 -8.35
C ALA A 21 7.21 -8.93 -8.89
N ASP A 22 6.78 -8.04 -8.00
CA ASP A 22 6.54 -6.63 -8.29
C ASP A 22 7.38 -5.76 -7.34
N ALA A 23 8.54 -5.33 -7.83
CA ALA A 23 9.46 -4.51 -7.06
C ALA A 23 8.86 -3.17 -6.62
N VAL A 24 7.97 -2.56 -7.42
CA VAL A 24 7.38 -1.25 -7.09
C VAL A 24 6.40 -1.41 -5.95
N LYS A 25 5.47 -2.37 -6.07
CA LYS A 25 4.51 -2.70 -5.00
C LYS A 25 5.25 -3.07 -3.72
N PHE A 26 6.22 -3.97 -3.81
CA PHE A 26 7.03 -4.41 -2.67
C PHE A 26 7.68 -3.23 -1.93
N SER A 27 8.33 -2.32 -2.65
CA SER A 27 8.99 -1.14 -2.05
C SER A 27 8.01 -0.11 -1.50
N ALA A 28 6.88 0.11 -2.18
CA ALA A 28 5.83 1.00 -1.68
C ALA A 28 5.21 0.45 -0.39
N THR A 29 4.95 -0.86 -0.32
CA THR A 29 4.41 -1.52 0.88
C THR A 29 5.38 -1.45 2.06
N LEU A 30 6.68 -1.64 1.84
CA LEU A 30 7.68 -1.41 2.89
C LEU A 30 7.67 0.05 3.40
N ALA A 31 7.49 1.02 2.50
CA ALA A 31 7.40 2.43 2.88
C ALA A 31 6.10 2.74 3.67
N GLN A 32 4.98 2.13 3.32
CA GLN A 32 3.70 2.22 4.05
C GLN A 32 3.81 1.61 5.45
N MET A 33 4.39 0.42 5.59
CA MET A 33 4.65 -0.19 6.90
C MET A 33 5.43 0.75 7.84
N LEU A 34 6.45 1.41 7.30
CA LEU A 34 7.22 2.40 8.03
C LEU A 34 6.43 3.70 8.31
N GLY A 35 5.50 4.07 7.44
CA GLY A 35 4.58 5.19 7.63
C GLY A 35 3.63 4.98 8.80
N HIS A 36 3.03 3.80 8.93
CA HIS A 36 2.21 3.45 10.09
C HIS A 36 3.00 3.51 11.40
N TYR A 37 4.23 2.99 11.43
CA TYR A 37 5.03 3.11 12.67
C TYR A 37 5.46 4.55 12.97
N ASP A 38 5.66 5.41 11.96
CA ASP A 38 5.80 6.85 12.19
C ASP A 38 4.53 7.43 12.82
N ALA A 39 3.35 6.98 12.39
CA ALA A 39 2.07 7.43 12.93
C ALA A 39 1.86 6.93 14.37
N SER A 40 2.34 5.72 14.68
CA SER A 40 2.45 5.23 16.06
C SER A 40 3.34 6.11 16.92
N VAL A 41 4.52 6.52 16.43
CA VAL A 41 5.42 7.44 17.14
C VAL A 41 4.75 8.79 17.37
N MET A 42 4.12 9.35 16.33
CA MET A 42 3.38 10.61 16.43
C MET A 42 2.26 10.53 17.47
N SER A 43 1.53 9.42 17.51
CA SER A 43 0.45 9.18 18.48
C SER A 43 0.97 9.04 19.92
N LEU A 44 2.10 8.34 20.12
CA LEU A 44 2.76 8.28 21.42
C LEU A 44 3.21 9.66 21.91
N GLN A 45 3.77 10.49 21.02
CA GLN A 45 4.16 11.87 21.34
C GLN A 45 2.94 12.72 21.75
N ALA A 46 1.80 12.50 21.10
CA ALA A 46 0.52 13.10 21.44
C ALA A 46 -0.16 12.48 22.67
N ARG A 47 0.48 11.50 23.34
CA ARG A 47 -0.07 10.74 24.49
C ARG A 47 -1.36 9.97 24.16
N ASN A 48 -1.60 9.68 22.88
CA ASN A 48 -2.73 8.87 22.42
C ASN A 48 -2.25 7.43 22.17
N LEU A 49 -2.31 6.61 23.21
CA LEU A 49 -1.84 5.22 23.15
C LEU A 49 -2.74 4.32 22.29
N ASP A 50 -4.03 4.61 22.22
CA ASP A 50 -4.98 3.81 21.43
C ASP A 50 -4.73 3.97 19.93
N SER A 51 -4.56 5.21 19.44
CA SER A 51 -4.13 5.44 18.05
C SER A 51 -2.74 4.86 17.80
N ALA A 52 -1.82 4.97 18.75
CA ALA A 52 -0.49 4.39 18.57
C ALA A 52 -0.52 2.86 18.35
N ARG A 53 -1.41 2.17 19.09
CA ARG A 53 -1.64 0.73 18.95
C ARG A 53 -2.32 0.39 17.64
N LYS A 54 -3.36 1.13 17.24
CA LYS A 54 -4.07 0.93 15.96
C LYS A 54 -3.09 0.97 14.77
N HIS A 55 -2.34 2.06 14.66
CA HIS A 55 -1.28 2.22 13.66
C HIS A 55 -0.30 1.04 13.64
N ALA A 56 0.11 0.56 14.82
CA ALA A 56 1.08 -0.53 14.90
C ALA A 56 0.55 -1.90 14.46
N THR A 57 -0.78 -2.05 14.28
CA THR A 57 -1.39 -3.31 13.83
C THR A 57 -1.43 -3.46 12.31
N HIS A 58 -1.58 -2.37 11.56
CA HIS A 58 -1.73 -2.41 10.10
C HIS A 58 -0.53 -3.08 9.39
N PRO A 59 0.75 -2.81 9.76
CA PRO A 59 1.90 -3.46 9.11
C PRO A 59 1.87 -4.99 9.17
N ALA A 60 1.47 -5.56 10.30
CA ALA A 60 1.47 -7.01 10.51
C ALA A 60 0.21 -7.68 9.95
N ASN A 61 -0.95 -7.02 10.04
CA ASN A 61 -2.24 -7.63 9.76
C ASN A 61 -2.70 -7.42 8.32
N GLU A 62 -2.30 -6.33 7.67
CA GLU A 62 -2.78 -5.94 6.34
C GLU A 62 -1.66 -5.97 5.31
N LEU A 63 -0.52 -5.34 5.63
CA LEU A 63 0.54 -5.11 4.65
C LEU A 63 1.51 -6.30 4.51
N TYR A 64 1.74 -7.08 5.58
CA TYR A 64 2.73 -8.16 5.55
C TYR A 64 2.40 -9.25 4.54
N ASP A 65 1.11 -9.58 4.40
CA ASP A 65 0.66 -10.61 3.47
C ASP A 65 0.95 -10.27 2.01
N LEU A 66 1.08 -8.97 1.68
CA LEU A 66 1.40 -8.48 0.34
C LEU A 66 2.87 -8.70 -0.05
N ILE A 67 3.77 -8.81 0.93
CA ILE A 67 5.23 -8.91 0.67
C ILE A 67 5.84 -10.23 1.15
N LYS A 68 5.14 -11.00 2.00
CA LYS A 68 5.72 -12.19 2.66
C LYS A 68 6.28 -13.23 1.69
N ALA A 69 5.67 -13.36 0.51
CA ALA A 69 6.11 -14.32 -0.51
C ALA A 69 7.47 -13.94 -1.13
N ASP A 70 7.75 -12.64 -1.19
CA ASP A 70 9.00 -12.09 -1.76
C ASP A 70 10.14 -12.00 -0.74
N LEU A 71 9.87 -12.25 0.55
CA LEU A 71 10.88 -12.21 1.61
C LEU A 71 11.64 -13.54 1.74
N THR A 72 12.93 -13.45 2.10
CA THR A 72 13.70 -14.63 2.49
C THR A 72 13.13 -15.24 3.79
N PRO A 73 13.35 -16.55 4.06
CA PRO A 73 12.93 -17.17 5.33
C PRO A 73 13.46 -16.43 6.57
N ALA A 74 14.69 -15.91 6.50
CA ALA A 74 15.29 -15.13 7.58
C ALA A 74 14.53 -13.81 7.82
N LEU A 75 14.26 -13.05 6.75
CA LEU A 75 13.50 -11.80 6.85
C LEU A 75 12.07 -12.02 7.33
N ARG A 76 11.39 -13.10 6.90
CA ARG A 76 10.07 -13.45 7.43
C ARG A 76 10.10 -13.65 8.95
N THR A 77 11.13 -14.34 9.45
CA THR A 77 11.31 -14.56 10.89
C THR A 77 11.59 -13.24 11.62
N GLN A 78 12.44 -12.38 11.05
CA GLN A 78 12.78 -11.08 11.61
C GLN A 78 11.56 -10.15 11.69
N PHE A 79 10.77 -10.04 10.62
CA PHE A 79 9.55 -9.22 10.60
C PHE A 79 8.54 -9.68 11.65
N GLN A 80 8.30 -10.99 11.78
CA GLN A 80 7.41 -11.53 12.83
C GLN A 80 7.90 -11.21 14.24
N ALA A 81 9.21 -11.28 14.47
CA ALA A 81 9.81 -10.89 15.74
C ALA A 81 9.67 -9.39 16.01
N ASP A 82 9.88 -8.54 15.00
CA ASP A 82 9.71 -7.08 15.10
C ASP A 82 8.27 -6.71 15.46
N TYR A 83 7.28 -7.27 14.74
CA TYR A 83 5.86 -7.05 15.01
C TYR A 83 5.50 -7.43 16.45
N THR A 84 5.95 -8.62 16.89
CA THR A 84 5.73 -9.08 18.27
C THR A 84 6.35 -8.13 19.28
N ARG A 85 7.59 -7.67 19.02
CA ARG A 85 8.32 -6.78 19.93
C ARG A 85 7.68 -5.40 20.02
N LEU A 86 7.36 -4.79 18.87
CA LEU A 86 6.71 -3.47 18.79
C LEU A 86 5.34 -3.51 19.46
N ASN A 87 4.54 -4.53 19.19
CA ASN A 87 3.22 -4.70 19.81
C ASN A 87 3.32 -4.86 21.33
N THR A 88 4.28 -5.68 21.82
CA THR A 88 4.52 -5.88 23.26
C THR A 88 4.88 -4.58 23.96
N LEU A 89 5.72 -3.75 23.33
CA LEU A 89 6.14 -2.46 23.89
C LEU A 89 5.00 -1.46 24.05
N LEU A 90 4.05 -1.43 23.10
CA LEU A 90 2.87 -0.57 23.16
C LEU A 90 1.81 -1.06 24.15
N HIS A 91 1.80 -2.35 24.47
CA HIS A 91 0.85 -2.96 25.41
C HIS A 91 1.37 -3.09 26.84
N ALA A 92 2.62 -2.68 27.10
CA ALA A 92 3.13 -2.57 28.47
C ALA A 92 2.28 -1.58 29.30
N ALA A 93 2.19 -1.82 30.61
CA ALA A 93 1.42 -0.97 31.54
C ALA A 93 1.84 0.51 31.47
N VAL A 94 3.14 0.75 31.26
CA VAL A 94 3.70 2.06 30.91
C VAL A 94 4.61 1.87 29.70
N PRO A 95 4.19 2.29 28.49
CA PRO A 95 5.01 2.15 27.29
C PRO A 95 6.33 2.91 27.41
N ASN A 96 7.44 2.20 27.18
CA ASN A 96 8.77 2.81 27.14
C ASN A 96 9.07 3.32 25.73
N THR A 97 8.91 4.63 25.51
CA THR A 97 9.07 5.26 24.19
C THR A 97 10.47 5.11 23.62
N THR A 98 11.52 5.15 24.46
CA THR A 98 12.91 4.91 24.04
C THR A 98 13.11 3.49 23.52
N GLN A 99 12.57 2.49 24.23
CA GLN A 99 12.63 1.10 23.76
C GLN A 99 11.80 0.89 22.49
N PHE A 100 10.64 1.54 22.38
CA PHE A 100 9.82 1.50 21.17
C PHE A 100 10.56 2.07 19.97
N GLN A 101 11.18 3.25 20.11
CA GLN A 101 11.99 3.85 19.05
C GLN A 101 13.21 2.99 18.69
N SER A 102 13.84 2.34 19.67
CA SER A 102 14.94 1.40 19.41
C SER A 102 14.47 0.18 18.61
N ALA A 103 13.33 -0.41 18.98
CA ALA A 103 12.73 -1.51 18.23
C ALA A 103 12.32 -1.08 16.81
N LEU A 104 11.82 0.14 16.63
CA LEU A 104 11.50 0.68 15.32
C LEU A 104 12.75 0.84 14.44
N LYS A 105 13.89 1.27 14.99
CA LYS A 105 15.16 1.30 14.24
C LYS A 105 15.61 -0.09 13.78
N THR A 106 15.36 -1.12 14.59
CA THR A 106 15.60 -2.51 14.19
C THR A 106 14.70 -2.92 13.02
N PHE A 107 13.40 -2.62 13.11
CA PHE A 107 12.47 -2.85 12.01
C PHE A 107 12.88 -2.09 10.74
N GLU A 108 13.28 -0.82 10.86
CA GLU A 108 13.83 -0.03 9.76
C GLU A 108 15.05 -0.72 9.11
N ALA A 109 15.97 -1.26 9.89
CA ALA A 109 17.12 -2.00 9.36
C ALA A 109 16.68 -3.28 8.61
N HIS A 110 15.67 -4.01 9.09
CA HIS A 110 15.12 -5.17 8.39
C HIS A 110 14.37 -4.77 7.11
N THR A 111 13.63 -3.66 7.09
CA THR A 111 13.03 -3.13 5.85
C THR A 111 14.08 -2.72 4.83
N GLN A 112 15.24 -2.20 5.26
CA GLN A 112 16.37 -1.91 4.36
C GLN A 112 17.00 -3.18 3.79
N GLN A 113 17.12 -4.24 4.59
CA GLN A 113 17.56 -5.56 4.12
C GLN A 113 16.56 -6.16 3.12
N ALA A 114 15.26 -6.06 3.40
CA ALA A 114 14.20 -6.47 2.48
C ALA A 114 14.25 -5.66 1.18
N GLN A 115 14.42 -4.34 1.26
CA GLN A 115 14.59 -3.48 0.10
C GLN A 115 15.78 -3.90 -0.76
N ALA A 116 16.87 -4.40 -0.16
CA ALA A 116 18.05 -4.89 -0.88
C ALA A 116 17.80 -6.17 -1.69
N LEU A 117 16.67 -6.87 -1.51
CA LEU A 117 16.23 -7.97 -2.38
C LEU A 117 15.84 -7.47 -3.78
N VAL A 118 15.45 -6.20 -3.91
CA VAL A 118 15.29 -5.57 -5.23
C VAL A 118 16.69 -5.36 -5.84
N PRO A 119 16.95 -5.82 -7.08
CA PRO A 119 18.25 -5.68 -7.72
C PRO A 119 18.76 -4.24 -7.69
N ALA A 120 20.06 -4.07 -7.49
CA ALA A 120 20.66 -2.73 -7.38
C ALA A 120 20.37 -1.86 -8.62
N VAL A 121 20.47 -2.46 -9.81
CA VAL A 121 20.16 -1.80 -11.09
C VAL A 121 18.74 -1.25 -11.13
N THR A 122 17.76 -2.00 -10.58
CA THR A 122 16.37 -1.58 -10.48
C THR A 122 16.20 -0.50 -9.42
N ARG A 123 16.81 -0.66 -8.24
CA ARG A 123 16.71 0.34 -7.15
C ARG A 123 17.25 1.72 -7.51
N THR A 124 18.23 1.77 -8.40
CA THR A 124 18.83 3.03 -8.85
C THR A 124 18.19 3.59 -10.12
N ASP A 125 17.26 2.86 -10.75
CA ASP A 125 16.57 3.31 -11.95
C ASP A 125 15.62 4.47 -11.59
N PRO A 126 15.75 5.66 -12.22
CA PRO A 126 14.82 6.77 -12.01
C PRO A 126 13.36 6.39 -12.24
N LYS A 127 13.05 5.49 -13.18
CA LYS A 127 11.68 5.03 -13.45
C LYS A 127 11.09 4.29 -12.27
N PHE A 128 11.87 3.37 -11.70
CA PHE A 128 11.49 2.62 -10.50
C PHE A 128 11.28 3.56 -9.32
N ILE A 129 12.22 4.47 -9.08
CA ILE A 129 12.13 5.46 -8.01
C ILE A 129 10.86 6.31 -8.16
N ALA A 130 10.58 6.79 -9.37
CA ALA A 130 9.41 7.61 -9.65
C ALA A 130 8.09 6.87 -9.37
N ARG A 131 7.99 5.60 -9.79
CA ARG A 131 6.82 4.75 -9.52
C ARG A 131 6.59 4.51 -8.03
N VAL A 132 7.65 4.27 -7.26
CA VAL A 132 7.52 4.09 -5.79
C VAL A 132 7.02 5.37 -5.12
N ILE A 133 7.58 6.54 -5.47
CA ILE A 133 7.11 7.83 -4.94
C ILE A 133 5.64 8.05 -5.30
N SER A 134 5.28 7.80 -6.56
CA SER A 134 3.91 7.97 -7.07
C SER A 134 2.91 7.11 -6.30
N ARG A 135 3.24 5.83 -6.06
CA ARG A 135 2.37 4.90 -5.34
C ARG A 135 2.19 5.31 -3.87
N VAL A 136 3.27 5.64 -3.16
CA VAL A 136 3.18 6.06 -1.74
C VAL A 136 2.42 7.39 -1.60
N ALA A 137 2.62 8.33 -2.52
CA ALA A 137 1.88 9.59 -2.55
C ALA A 137 0.39 9.39 -2.85
N GLY A 138 0.06 8.43 -3.72
CA GLY A 138 -1.33 8.01 -3.98
C GLY A 138 -2.00 7.44 -2.73
N SER A 139 -1.32 6.56 -1.98
CA SER A 139 -1.86 6.06 -0.70
C SER A 139 -2.10 7.19 0.30
N ALA A 140 -1.18 8.15 0.40
CA ALA A 140 -1.40 9.32 1.27
C ALA A 140 -2.66 10.12 0.89
N GLN A 141 -3.09 10.08 -0.37
CA GLN A 141 -4.35 10.68 -0.81
C GLN A 141 -5.54 9.88 -0.27
N SER A 142 -5.60 8.56 -0.49
CA SER A 142 -6.71 7.71 -0.03
C SER A 142 -6.94 7.85 1.49
N GLU A 143 -5.86 7.71 2.28
CA GLU A 143 -5.90 7.87 3.75
C GLU A 143 -6.44 9.25 4.16
N TYR A 144 -6.16 10.30 3.38
CA TYR A 144 -6.65 11.63 3.69
C TYR A 144 -8.15 11.79 3.39
N GLU A 145 -8.63 11.13 2.33
CA GLU A 145 -10.05 11.13 1.96
C GLU A 145 -10.91 10.43 3.02
N GLU A 146 -10.38 9.39 3.65
CA GLU A 146 -10.98 8.73 4.81
C GLU A 146 -10.82 9.55 6.11
N GLY A 147 -9.68 10.23 6.25
CA GLY A 147 -9.35 11.00 7.44
C GLY A 147 -10.07 12.34 7.58
N VAL A 148 -10.38 13.01 6.47
CA VAL A 148 -10.85 14.40 6.44
C VAL A 148 -12.05 14.61 5.52
N GLU A 149 -13.12 15.18 6.09
CA GLU A 149 -14.30 15.59 5.36
C GLU A 149 -14.68 17.04 5.70
N GLN A 150 -14.93 17.88 4.68
CA GLN A 150 -15.34 19.28 4.84
C GLN A 150 -14.42 20.08 5.77
N GLY A 151 -13.11 19.85 5.62
CA GLY A 151 -12.05 20.45 6.42
C GLY A 151 -12.00 20.03 7.90
N LYS A 152 -12.70 18.97 8.28
CA LYS A 152 -12.69 18.39 9.63
C LYS A 152 -12.07 17.01 9.59
N VAL A 153 -11.27 16.69 10.62
CA VAL A 153 -10.77 15.33 10.81
C VAL A 153 -11.91 14.46 11.33
N ILE A 154 -12.38 13.52 10.51
CA ILE A 154 -13.45 12.56 10.86
C ILE A 154 -12.87 11.22 11.32
N ASN A 155 -11.71 10.82 10.80
CA ASN A 155 -10.92 9.70 11.30
C ASN A 155 -9.49 10.18 11.60
N LEU A 156 -9.15 10.21 12.88
CA LEU A 156 -7.83 10.68 13.32
C LEU A 156 -6.70 9.75 12.86
N ASN A 157 -6.95 8.43 12.74
CA ASN A 157 -5.90 7.48 12.38
C ASN A 157 -5.56 7.65 10.89
N GLU A 158 -6.54 7.61 9.99
CA GLU A 158 -6.24 7.79 8.56
C GLU A 158 -5.67 9.20 8.26
N TYR A 159 -6.10 10.24 8.96
CA TYR A 159 -5.47 11.57 8.85
C TYR A 159 -3.99 11.56 9.29
N GLN A 160 -3.63 10.72 10.26
CA GLN A 160 -2.25 10.54 10.71
C GLN A 160 -1.44 9.69 9.72
N ASP A 161 -2.02 8.66 9.11
CA ASP A 161 -1.37 7.85 8.09
C ASP A 161 -1.13 8.64 6.80
N ALA A 162 -2.10 9.45 6.37
CA ALA A 162 -1.92 10.41 5.27
C ALA A 162 -0.70 11.32 5.48
N GLN A 163 -0.51 11.83 6.70
CA GLN A 163 0.64 12.68 7.05
C GLN A 163 1.96 11.92 6.92
N THR A 164 2.03 10.69 7.42
CA THR A 164 3.28 9.92 7.47
C THR A 164 3.61 9.28 6.13
N TYR A 165 2.61 8.88 5.34
CA TYR A 165 2.80 8.40 3.97
C TYR A 165 3.33 9.50 3.07
N LEU A 166 2.75 10.71 3.14
CA LEU A 166 3.28 11.84 2.38
C LEU A 166 4.72 12.16 2.80
N ALA A 167 5.03 12.11 4.11
CA ALA A 167 6.39 12.29 4.60
C ALA A 167 7.35 11.18 4.10
N ARG A 168 6.90 9.92 4.00
CA ARG A 168 7.67 8.81 3.42
C ARG A 168 7.93 9.05 1.93
N ALA A 169 6.94 9.50 1.15
CA ALA A 169 7.13 9.88 -0.25
C ALA A 169 8.14 11.03 -0.41
N GLN A 170 8.06 12.08 0.42
CA GLN A 170 9.02 13.20 0.43
C GLN A 170 10.45 12.74 0.77
N ARG A 171 10.62 11.83 1.73
CA ARG A 171 11.93 11.26 2.06
C ARG A 171 12.49 10.41 0.94
N TRP A 172 11.65 9.64 0.24
CA TRP A 172 12.07 8.84 -0.90
C TRP A 172 12.55 9.72 -2.05
N LEU A 173 11.82 10.80 -2.35
CA LEU A 173 12.22 11.81 -3.32
C LEU A 173 13.57 12.44 -2.94
N SER A 174 13.68 12.93 -1.70
CA SER A 174 14.88 13.63 -1.23
C SER A 174 16.14 12.73 -1.29
N SER A 175 16.00 11.47 -0.86
CA SER A 175 17.09 10.48 -0.85
C SER A 175 17.54 10.04 -2.25
N ASN A 176 16.73 10.31 -3.27
CA ASN A 176 16.99 9.93 -4.65
C ASN A 176 17.08 11.13 -5.60
N SER A 177 17.08 12.36 -5.09
CA SER A 177 17.08 13.59 -5.88
C SER A 177 18.16 13.62 -6.96
N ALA A 178 19.38 13.19 -6.63
CA ALA A 178 20.51 13.12 -7.57
C ALA A 178 20.32 12.11 -8.72
N ARG A 179 19.35 11.20 -8.62
CA ARG A 179 19.05 10.18 -9.64
C ARG A 179 17.87 10.58 -10.54
N LEU A 180 17.14 11.63 -10.18
CA LEU A 180 15.97 12.09 -10.93
C LEU A 180 16.34 13.31 -11.80
N PRO A 181 15.67 13.50 -12.94
CA PRO A 181 15.75 14.74 -13.69
C PRO A 181 15.44 15.94 -12.78
N ALA A 182 16.29 16.97 -12.82
CA ALA A 182 16.23 18.08 -11.86
C ALA A 182 14.90 18.85 -11.93
N ASP A 183 14.34 19.01 -13.13
CA ASP A 183 13.08 19.71 -13.36
C ASP A 183 11.90 18.92 -12.77
N GLN A 184 11.62 17.71 -13.28
CA GLN A 184 10.54 16.85 -12.78
C GLN A 184 10.70 16.56 -11.29
N GLY A 185 11.93 16.31 -10.81
CA GLY A 185 12.20 16.10 -9.39
C GLY A 185 11.87 17.34 -8.53
N GLY A 186 12.22 18.53 -9.00
CA GLY A 186 11.90 19.80 -8.34
C GLY A 186 10.41 20.15 -8.36
N GLN A 187 9.73 19.91 -9.47
CA GLN A 187 8.28 20.10 -9.60
C GLN A 187 7.51 19.10 -8.73
N THR A 188 7.94 17.83 -8.69
CA THR A 188 7.42 16.82 -7.75
C THR A 188 7.60 17.29 -6.30
N ALA A 189 8.78 17.78 -5.92
CA ALA A 189 9.02 18.26 -4.56
C ALA A 189 8.09 19.42 -4.18
N THR A 190 7.89 20.36 -5.11
CA THR A 190 6.98 21.50 -4.93
C THR A 190 5.54 21.03 -4.73
N ALA A 191 5.08 20.09 -5.56
CA ALA A 191 3.75 19.51 -5.47
C ALA A 191 3.54 18.75 -4.14
N LEU A 192 4.48 17.89 -3.72
CA LEU A 192 4.40 17.19 -2.44
C LEU A 192 4.46 18.15 -1.24
N GLN A 193 5.20 19.26 -1.35
CA GLN A 193 5.22 20.28 -0.30
C GLN A 193 3.87 21.03 -0.22
N ALA A 194 3.25 21.33 -1.37
CA ALA A 194 1.91 21.90 -1.42
C ALA A 194 0.85 20.94 -0.87
N ALA A 195 0.93 19.64 -1.22
CA ALA A 195 0.09 18.58 -0.65
C ALA A 195 0.19 18.57 0.88
N ARG A 196 1.41 18.64 1.43
CA ARG A 196 1.63 18.69 2.87
C ARG A 196 0.98 19.91 3.51
N ALA A 197 1.04 21.06 2.86
CA ALA A 197 0.36 22.27 3.33
C ALA A 197 -1.17 22.11 3.36
N VAL A 198 -1.76 21.40 2.39
CA VAL A 198 -3.19 21.03 2.40
C VAL A 198 -3.53 20.16 3.61
N ILE A 199 -2.74 19.11 3.86
CA ILE A 199 -2.96 18.20 4.99
C ILE A 199 -2.90 18.97 6.32
N LEU A 200 -1.85 19.77 6.55
CA LEU A 200 -1.66 20.48 7.81
C LEU A 200 -2.80 21.48 8.12
N ARG A 201 -3.32 22.16 7.09
CA ARG A 201 -4.46 23.07 7.24
C ARG A 201 -5.82 22.37 7.24
N LYS A 202 -5.85 21.04 7.13
CA LYS A 202 -7.07 20.22 6.96
C LYS A 202 -7.91 20.76 5.80
N GLY A 203 -7.29 21.00 4.66
CA GLY A 203 -7.99 21.48 3.48
C GLY A 203 -8.89 20.39 2.86
N GLU A 204 -9.72 20.77 1.89
CA GLU A 204 -10.55 19.82 1.14
C GLU A 204 -9.71 18.72 0.48
N ALA A 205 -10.23 17.48 0.49
CA ALA A 205 -9.64 16.33 -0.17
C ALA A 205 -9.29 16.59 -1.65
N SER A 206 -10.17 17.27 -2.38
CA SER A 206 -9.95 17.65 -3.79
C SER A 206 -8.72 18.55 -4.00
N ALA A 207 -8.39 19.40 -3.01
CA ALA A 207 -7.20 20.23 -3.05
C ALA A 207 -5.93 19.39 -2.86
N LEU A 208 -5.97 18.35 -2.01
CA LEU A 208 -4.87 17.40 -1.85
C LEU A 208 -4.69 16.58 -3.13
N ALA A 209 -5.77 15.98 -3.63
CA ALA A 209 -5.78 15.18 -4.86
C ALA A 209 -5.21 15.97 -6.06
N THR A 210 -5.49 17.27 -6.14
CA THR A 210 -4.88 18.16 -7.15
C THR A 210 -3.36 18.22 -7.04
N GLN A 211 -2.81 18.33 -5.83
CA GLN A 211 -1.35 18.37 -5.64
C GLN A 211 -0.70 17.01 -5.83
N ILE A 212 -1.34 15.93 -5.39
CA ILE A 212 -0.87 14.56 -5.63
C ILE A 212 -0.85 14.26 -7.13
N ARG A 213 -1.90 14.61 -7.88
CA ARG A 213 -1.94 14.46 -9.35
C ARG A 213 -0.83 15.23 -10.05
N ARG A 214 -0.53 16.46 -9.60
CA ARG A 214 0.61 17.23 -10.13
C ARG A 214 1.92 16.47 -9.92
N ALA A 215 2.19 16.01 -8.69
CA ALA A 215 3.37 15.20 -8.40
C ALA A 215 3.43 13.93 -9.28
N GLN A 216 2.31 13.22 -9.43
CA GLN A 216 2.22 12.02 -10.26
C GLN A 216 2.45 12.32 -11.75
N THR A 217 2.04 13.49 -12.25
CA THR A 217 2.30 13.91 -13.64
C THR A 217 3.79 14.02 -13.91
N GLU A 218 4.52 14.73 -13.04
CA GLU A 218 5.98 14.85 -13.15
C GLU A 218 6.69 13.48 -13.03
N LEU A 219 6.20 12.62 -12.14
CA LEU A 219 6.73 11.28 -11.94
C LEU A 219 6.45 10.35 -13.13
N ALA A 220 5.31 10.53 -13.82
CA ALA A 220 4.95 9.78 -15.00
C ALA A 220 5.81 10.16 -16.22
N GLU A 221 6.21 11.43 -16.34
CA GLU A 221 7.21 11.84 -17.34
C GLU A 221 8.56 11.13 -17.13
N ILE A 222 8.93 10.88 -15.87
CA ILE A 222 10.14 10.12 -15.54
C ILE A 222 9.96 8.63 -15.83
N SER A 223 8.85 8.03 -15.37
CA SER A 223 8.63 6.58 -15.48
C SER A 223 8.30 6.13 -16.90
N GLY A 224 7.73 7.02 -17.72
CA GLY A 224 7.16 6.71 -19.02
C GLY A 224 5.84 5.95 -18.95
N ASP A 225 5.21 5.90 -17.77
CA ASP A 225 3.88 5.31 -17.63
C ASP A 225 2.83 6.33 -18.12
N ALA A 226 1.81 5.84 -18.81
CA ALA A 226 0.60 6.64 -18.93
C ALA A 226 0.04 6.80 -17.52
N LEU A 227 -0.18 8.04 -17.09
CA LEU A 227 -1.07 8.25 -15.95
C LEU A 227 -2.38 7.55 -16.28
N PRO A 228 -3.00 6.83 -15.33
CA PRO A 228 -4.41 6.52 -15.44
C PRO A 228 -5.09 7.82 -15.83
N GLN A 229 -5.80 7.84 -16.98
CA GLN A 229 -6.64 8.99 -17.27
C GLN A 229 -7.47 9.18 -16.02
N ALA A 230 -7.47 10.41 -15.49
CA ALA A 230 -8.37 10.76 -14.43
C ALA A 230 -9.79 10.64 -14.99
N SER A 231 -10.32 9.43 -14.96
CA SER A 231 -11.73 9.18 -15.05
C SER A 231 -12.25 9.69 -13.72
N THR A 232 -12.53 11.00 -13.68
CA THR A 232 -12.81 11.71 -12.44
C THR A 232 -14.24 11.43 -12.02
N GLY A 233 -14.40 10.89 -10.81
CA GLY A 233 -15.68 10.80 -10.13
C GLY A 233 -16.24 9.38 -10.00
N PRO A 234 -17.30 9.19 -9.22
CA PRO A 234 -17.79 7.87 -8.84
C PRO A 234 -18.02 6.91 -10.02
N GLN A 235 -18.53 7.42 -11.13
CA GLN A 235 -18.86 6.63 -12.32
C GLN A 235 -17.64 5.91 -12.91
N ALA A 236 -16.50 6.56 -12.88
CA ALA A 236 -15.26 5.99 -13.36
C ALA A 236 -14.74 4.86 -12.48
N GLU A 237 -14.83 5.02 -11.16
CA GLU A 237 -14.43 3.98 -10.21
C GLU A 237 -15.32 2.75 -10.38
N PHE A 238 -16.63 2.93 -10.58
CA PHE A 238 -17.52 1.82 -10.91
C PHE A 238 -17.10 1.10 -12.20
N ASP A 239 -16.64 1.81 -13.23
CA ASP A 239 -16.15 1.19 -14.47
C ASP A 239 -14.87 0.38 -14.23
N GLN A 240 -13.95 0.87 -13.39
CA GLN A 240 -12.72 0.14 -13.05
C GLN A 240 -12.99 -1.10 -12.18
N ILE A 241 -13.86 -0.96 -11.17
CA ILE A 241 -14.30 -2.08 -10.33
C ILE A 241 -14.93 -3.17 -11.19
N GLU A 242 -15.84 -2.79 -12.09
CA GLU A 242 -16.47 -3.73 -13.01
C GLU A 242 -15.45 -4.47 -13.87
N ALA A 243 -14.49 -3.75 -14.46
CA ALA A 243 -13.43 -4.35 -15.27
C ALA A 243 -12.55 -5.32 -14.47
N LEU A 244 -12.19 -4.97 -13.23
CA LEU A 244 -11.37 -5.80 -12.35
C LEU A 244 -12.13 -7.05 -11.88
N LEU A 245 -13.42 -6.92 -11.53
CA LEU A 245 -14.25 -8.07 -11.19
C LEU A 245 -14.41 -9.03 -12.37
N GLN A 246 -14.51 -8.55 -13.61
CA GLN A 246 -14.48 -9.43 -14.78
C GLN A 246 -13.13 -10.12 -14.97
N LYS A 247 -12.01 -9.41 -14.78
CA LYS A 247 -10.67 -10.02 -14.79
C LYS A 247 -10.57 -11.12 -13.74
N ALA A 248 -11.06 -10.87 -12.52
CA ALA A 248 -11.06 -11.86 -11.45
C ALA A 248 -11.79 -13.15 -11.84
N LYS A 249 -12.97 -13.05 -12.48
CA LYS A 249 -13.69 -14.23 -13.02
C LYS A 249 -12.84 -14.99 -14.04
N GLY A 250 -12.20 -14.27 -14.97
CA GLY A 250 -11.34 -14.85 -16.01
C GLY A 250 -10.12 -15.58 -15.44
N HIS A 251 -9.41 -14.93 -14.52
CA HIS A 251 -8.26 -15.51 -13.83
C HIS A 251 -8.64 -16.76 -13.04
N TYR A 252 -9.73 -16.67 -12.25
CA TYR A 252 -10.16 -17.77 -11.40
C TYR A 252 -10.62 -18.99 -12.22
N ALA A 253 -11.33 -18.76 -13.34
CA ALA A 253 -11.73 -19.83 -14.25
C ALA A 253 -10.54 -20.55 -14.91
N SER A 254 -9.41 -19.85 -15.06
CA SER A 254 -8.18 -20.39 -15.63
C SER A 254 -7.23 -20.98 -14.57
N GLY A 255 -7.68 -21.11 -13.31
CA GLY A 255 -6.86 -21.64 -12.20
C GLY A 255 -5.82 -20.67 -11.65
N MET A 256 -5.81 -19.42 -12.12
CA MET A 256 -4.91 -18.36 -11.66
C MET A 256 -5.48 -17.69 -10.41
N ALA A 257 -5.49 -18.41 -9.28
CA ALA A 257 -6.12 -17.96 -8.05
C ALA A 257 -5.47 -16.70 -7.46
N ASP A 258 -4.15 -16.56 -7.57
CA ASP A 258 -3.42 -15.40 -7.06
C ASP A 258 -3.75 -14.14 -7.87
N ASP A 259 -3.79 -14.23 -9.20
CA ASP A 259 -4.18 -13.12 -10.08
C ASP A 259 -5.66 -12.74 -9.89
N ALA A 260 -6.53 -13.73 -9.65
CA ALA A 260 -7.93 -13.47 -9.34
C ALA A 260 -8.07 -12.71 -8.01
N ASN A 261 -7.29 -13.09 -7.00
CA ASN A 261 -7.27 -12.43 -5.72
C ASN A 261 -6.70 -11.01 -5.83
N GLU A 262 -5.65 -10.80 -6.64
CA GLU A 262 -5.10 -9.47 -6.91
C GLU A 262 -6.11 -8.54 -7.58
N ALA A 263 -6.86 -9.06 -8.57
CA ALA A 263 -7.90 -8.28 -9.23
C ALA A 263 -9.04 -7.87 -8.26
N VAL A 264 -9.45 -8.77 -7.36
CA VAL A 264 -10.44 -8.44 -6.31
C VAL A 264 -9.88 -7.42 -5.31
N ILE A 265 -8.61 -7.56 -4.92
CA ILE A 265 -7.93 -6.60 -4.03
C ILE A 265 -7.90 -5.21 -4.68
N SER A 266 -7.50 -5.13 -5.95
CA SER A 266 -7.42 -3.86 -6.67
C SER A 266 -8.81 -3.24 -6.83
N ALA A 267 -9.85 -4.05 -7.08
CA ALA A 267 -11.22 -3.57 -7.15
C ALA A 267 -11.67 -2.93 -5.83
N TYR A 268 -11.19 -3.44 -4.70
CA TYR A 268 -11.48 -2.85 -3.40
C TYR A 268 -10.58 -1.63 -3.10
N LEU A 269 -9.26 -1.87 -2.91
CA LEU A 269 -8.30 -0.88 -2.42
C LEU A 269 -8.06 0.28 -3.41
N ASP A 270 -7.96 -0.02 -4.71
CA ASP A 270 -7.60 1.01 -5.68
C ASP A 270 -8.83 1.83 -6.13
N HIS A 271 -10.05 1.31 -5.91
CA HIS A 271 -11.28 1.89 -6.49
C HIS A 271 -12.47 1.98 -5.54
N TYR A 272 -12.92 0.89 -4.90
CA TYR A 272 -14.13 0.93 -4.08
C TYR A 272 -13.99 1.80 -2.82
N GLU A 273 -12.80 1.84 -2.19
CA GLU A 273 -12.54 2.74 -1.04
C GLU A 273 -12.89 4.20 -1.37
N GLN A 274 -12.62 4.65 -2.61
CA GLN A 274 -12.95 6.00 -3.08
C GLN A 274 -14.47 6.27 -3.13
N LEU A 275 -15.28 5.22 -3.13
CA LEU A 275 -16.74 5.26 -3.21
C LEU A 275 -17.42 5.13 -1.85
N GLU A 276 -16.73 4.64 -0.82
CA GLU A 276 -17.32 4.34 0.49
C GLU A 276 -17.93 5.61 1.12
N ALA A 277 -17.16 6.69 1.22
CA ALA A 277 -17.67 7.94 1.81
C ALA A 277 -18.87 8.53 1.03
N PRO A 278 -18.83 8.73 -0.30
CA PRO A 278 -19.99 9.24 -1.02
C PRO A 278 -21.18 8.29 -1.00
N LEU A 279 -20.97 6.97 -1.05
CA LEU A 279 -22.04 5.98 -0.96
C LEU A 279 -22.65 5.91 0.43
N GLY A 280 -21.83 5.89 1.49
CA GLY A 280 -22.28 5.80 2.88
C GLY A 280 -23.13 6.99 3.31
N ARG A 281 -22.87 8.19 2.75
CA ARG A 281 -23.75 9.37 2.92
C ARG A 281 -25.15 9.17 2.32
N LYS A 282 -25.30 8.31 1.31
CA LYS A 282 -26.57 8.00 0.64
C LYS A 282 -27.24 6.76 1.21
N ASP A 283 -26.46 5.72 1.47
CA ASP A 283 -26.89 4.41 1.95
C ASP A 283 -25.72 3.67 2.64
N ALA A 284 -25.55 3.94 3.94
CA ALA A 284 -24.54 3.29 4.79
C ALA A 284 -24.72 1.76 4.91
N ALA A 285 -25.94 1.24 4.73
CA ALA A 285 -26.16 -0.19 4.80
C ALA A 285 -25.69 -0.90 3.52
N LEU A 286 -25.87 -0.27 2.36
CA LEU A 286 -25.36 -0.76 1.09
C LEU A 286 -23.84 -0.67 1.02
N GLU A 287 -23.27 0.45 1.46
CA GLU A 287 -21.83 0.68 1.54
C GLU A 287 -21.12 -0.43 2.34
N GLY A 288 -21.48 -0.64 3.61
CA GLY A 288 -20.82 -1.65 4.44
C GLY A 288 -21.02 -3.10 3.97
N ARG A 289 -22.13 -3.40 3.26
CA ARG A 289 -22.29 -4.73 2.63
C ARG A 289 -21.32 -4.93 1.47
N LEU A 290 -21.15 -3.91 0.63
CA LEU A 290 -20.23 -3.94 -0.50
C LEU A 290 -18.77 -3.97 -0.03
N GLU A 291 -18.41 -3.22 1.02
CA GLU A 291 -17.10 -3.27 1.68
C GLU A 291 -16.77 -4.72 2.08
N VAL A 292 -17.60 -5.33 2.92
CA VAL A 292 -17.40 -6.72 3.39
C VAL A 292 -17.37 -7.70 2.21
N THR A 293 -18.16 -7.46 1.16
CA THR A 293 -18.20 -8.34 0.00
C THR A 293 -16.90 -8.29 -0.79
N LEU A 294 -16.43 -7.09 -1.15
CA LEU A 294 -15.25 -6.88 -1.98
C LEU A 294 -13.96 -7.15 -1.21
N ARG A 295 -13.86 -6.70 0.05
CA ARG A 295 -12.68 -6.85 0.91
C ARG A 295 -12.47 -8.28 1.41
N ASP A 296 -13.54 -8.92 1.86
CA ASP A 296 -13.43 -10.16 2.64
C ASP A 296 -14.06 -11.36 1.93
N THR A 297 -15.31 -11.23 1.49
CA THR A 297 -16.12 -12.36 1.02
C THR A 297 -15.54 -12.98 -0.24
N LEU A 298 -15.30 -12.18 -1.29
CA LEU A 298 -14.78 -12.68 -2.56
C LEU A 298 -13.38 -13.31 -2.40
N ARG A 299 -12.51 -12.69 -1.60
CA ARG A 299 -11.17 -13.21 -1.31
C ARG A 299 -11.22 -14.49 -0.48
N GLY A 300 -12.16 -14.57 0.46
CA GLY A 300 -12.44 -15.78 1.24
C GLY A 300 -12.80 -16.96 0.34
N LEU A 301 -13.67 -16.75 -0.65
CA LEU A 301 -14.05 -17.78 -1.62
C LEU A 301 -12.85 -18.30 -2.43
N ILE A 302 -11.96 -17.40 -2.88
CA ILE A 302 -10.73 -17.78 -3.58
C ILE A 302 -9.81 -18.63 -2.68
N ARG A 303 -9.59 -18.19 -1.43
CA ARG A 303 -8.77 -18.94 -0.45
C ARG A 303 -9.36 -20.31 -0.13
N SER A 304 -10.69 -20.40 -0.05
CA SER A 304 -11.43 -21.64 0.15
C SER A 304 -11.52 -22.52 -1.09
N LYS A 305 -10.99 -22.07 -2.24
CA LYS A 305 -10.96 -22.81 -3.51
C LYS A 305 -12.33 -23.33 -3.94
N VAL A 306 -13.36 -22.49 -3.81
CA VAL A 306 -14.71 -22.84 -4.28
C VAL A 306 -14.74 -23.08 -5.78
N SER A 307 -15.80 -23.69 -6.30
CA SER A 307 -15.94 -23.89 -7.75
C SER A 307 -15.99 -22.55 -8.50
N SER A 308 -15.49 -22.51 -9.74
CA SER A 308 -15.55 -21.28 -10.57
C SER A 308 -16.98 -20.78 -10.76
N SER A 309 -17.96 -21.69 -10.81
CA SER A 309 -19.39 -21.32 -10.86
C SER A 309 -19.85 -20.60 -9.59
N ALA A 310 -19.42 -21.05 -8.41
CA ALA A 310 -19.78 -20.41 -7.14
C ALA A 310 -19.10 -19.04 -6.99
N PHE A 311 -17.82 -18.94 -7.37
CA PHE A 311 -17.11 -17.66 -7.38
C PHE A 311 -17.76 -16.67 -8.35
N ASN A 312 -18.07 -17.10 -9.57
CA ASN A 312 -18.73 -16.25 -10.57
C ASN A 312 -20.09 -15.74 -10.08
N ALA A 313 -20.88 -16.60 -9.44
CA ALA A 313 -22.18 -16.20 -8.88
C ALA A 313 -22.04 -15.15 -7.77
N ALA A 314 -21.02 -15.27 -6.91
CA ALA A 314 -20.74 -14.27 -5.88
C ALA A 314 -20.30 -12.93 -6.48
N VAL A 315 -19.45 -12.95 -7.51
CA VAL A 315 -19.05 -11.73 -8.23
C VAL A 315 -20.25 -11.07 -8.90
N ASP A 316 -21.13 -11.85 -9.54
CA ASP A 316 -22.33 -11.30 -10.20
C ASP A 316 -23.33 -10.70 -9.17
N ALA A 317 -23.42 -11.28 -7.97
CA ALA A 317 -24.18 -10.68 -6.87
C ALA A 317 -23.59 -9.34 -6.40
N ALA A 318 -22.27 -9.27 -6.23
CA ALA A 318 -21.57 -8.02 -5.87
C ALA A 318 -21.80 -6.93 -6.94
N ARG A 319 -21.70 -7.30 -8.22
CA ARG A 319 -21.97 -6.38 -9.34
C ARG A 319 -23.40 -5.84 -9.34
N ALA A 320 -24.39 -6.65 -8.96
CA ALA A 320 -25.76 -6.18 -8.85
C ALA A 320 -25.95 -5.14 -7.74
N GLU A 321 -25.20 -5.24 -6.63
CA GLU A 321 -25.18 -4.21 -5.59
C GLU A 321 -24.41 -2.95 -6.04
N LEU A 322 -23.29 -3.12 -6.77
CA LEU A 322 -22.54 -2.01 -7.36
C LEU A 322 -23.37 -1.20 -8.35
N VAL A 323 -24.27 -1.82 -9.12
CA VAL A 323 -25.22 -1.11 -9.99
C VAL A 323 -26.15 -0.21 -9.17
N LYS A 324 -26.61 -0.65 -8.00
CA LYS A 324 -27.44 0.20 -7.11
C LYS A 324 -26.63 1.36 -6.55
N ALA A 325 -25.40 1.08 -6.11
CA ALA A 325 -24.48 2.10 -5.62
C ALA A 325 -24.17 3.15 -6.68
N ARG A 326 -23.95 2.70 -7.93
CA ARG A 326 -23.71 3.57 -9.09
C ARG A 326 -24.85 4.56 -9.33
N ALA A 327 -26.09 4.09 -9.28
CA ALA A 327 -27.26 4.94 -9.45
C ALA A 327 -27.48 5.96 -8.32
N LEU A 328 -26.90 5.74 -7.13
CA LEU A 328 -26.97 6.70 -6.01
C LEU A 328 -25.94 7.82 -6.12
N LEU A 329 -24.90 7.60 -6.94
CA LEU A 329 -23.74 8.49 -7.14
C LEU A 329 -23.67 9.06 -8.57
N ASP A 330 -24.74 8.91 -9.35
CA ASP A 330 -24.99 9.61 -10.61
C ASP A 330 -25.45 11.06 -10.38
#